data_AF-A0A929H256-F1
#
_entry.id   AF-A0A929H256-F1
#
_cell.length_a   1.000
_cell.length_b   1.000
_cell.length_c   1.000
_cell.angle_alpha   90.00
_cell.angle_beta   90.00
_cell.angle_gamma   90.00
#
_symmetry.space_group_name_H-M   'P 1'
#
loop_
_entity.id
_entity.type
_entity.pdbx_description
1 polymer ?
#
loop_
_entity_poly.entity_id
_entity_poly.type
_entity_poly.pdbx_seq_one_letter_code
_entity_poly.pdbx_strand_id
1 'polypeptide(L)'
;MEVQIQYRPSYSLAVARLAPNETIQVEAGSMVGMSAGMTLETKARGGILKRLARSMLGGESFFVNTYHAPAQGGEIMLAPALPGDMIVRQMQGETLLVQSGSYVASGDGAVIHDRRP
;
A
#
# COMPACT_ATOMS: atom_id res chain seq x y z
N MET A 1 -4.02 5.77 11.67
CA MET A 1 -4.15 4.34 11.33
C MET A 1 -3.49 3.46 12.39
N GLU A 2 -4.20 2.42 12.82
CA GLU A 2 -3.67 1.33 13.66
C GLU A 2 -3.45 0.09 12.79
N VAL A 3 -2.31 -0.60 12.92
CA VAL A 3 -2.00 -1.80 12.12
C VAL A 3 -1.65 -2.98 13.03
N GLN A 4 -2.33 -4.10 12.81
CA GLN A 4 -2.09 -5.35 13.52
C GLN A 4 -1.63 -6.42 12.52
N ILE A 5 -0.50 -7.09 12.78
CA ILE A 5 0.00 -8.17 11.93
C ILE A 5 -0.40 -9.51 12.54
N GLN A 6 -1.20 -10.28 11.81
CA GLN A 6 -1.69 -11.62 12.16
C GLN A 6 -0.93 -12.70 11.38
N TYR A 7 -1.06 -13.96 11.80
CA TYR A 7 -0.55 -15.16 11.09
C TYR A 7 0.95 -15.15 10.73
N ARG A 8 1.75 -14.46 11.56
CA ARG A 8 3.21 -14.43 11.42
C ARG A 8 3.84 -15.81 11.68
N PRO A 9 5.02 -16.11 11.13
CA PRO A 9 5.80 -15.28 10.20
C PRO A 9 5.67 -15.70 8.73
N SER A 10 4.98 -16.81 8.43
CA SER A 10 5.08 -17.41 7.09
C SER A 10 4.03 -16.91 6.10
N TYR A 11 2.86 -16.50 6.59
CA TYR A 11 1.73 -16.03 5.76
C TYR A 11 1.03 -14.88 6.47
N SER A 12 1.81 -13.84 6.77
CA SER A 12 1.31 -12.72 7.55
C SER A 12 0.17 -11.98 6.86
N LEU A 13 -0.80 -11.52 7.65
CA LEU A 13 -1.91 -10.66 7.21
C LEU A 13 -1.91 -9.39 8.05
N ALA A 14 -1.83 -8.23 7.42
CA ALA A 14 -1.95 -6.95 8.08
C ALA A 14 -3.42 -6.54 8.08
N VAL A 15 -3.97 -6.29 9.27
CA VAL A 15 -5.27 -5.66 9.45
C VAL A 15 -5.03 -4.20 9.83
N ALA A 16 -5.35 -3.29 8.91
CA ALA A 16 -5.19 -1.86 9.11
C ALA A 16 -6.56 -1.22 9.36
N ARG A 17 -6.70 -0.55 10.50
CA ARG A 17 -7.89 0.23 10.87
C ARG A 17 -7.64 1.70 10.63
N LEU A 18 -8.44 2.26 9.75
CA LEU A 18 -8.39 3.65 9.31
C LEU A 18 -9.40 4.48 10.10
N ALA A 19 -8.96 5.65 10.54
CA ALA A 19 -9.81 6.67 11.11
C ALA A 19 -10.79 7.25 10.06
N PRO A 20 -11.84 7.96 10.48
CA PRO A 20 -12.73 8.69 9.58
C PRO A 20 -11.99 9.48 8.50
N ASN A 21 -12.33 9.23 7.22
CA ASN A 21 -11.75 9.90 6.05
C ASN A 21 -10.22 9.74 5.88
N GLU A 22 -9.59 8.84 6.63
CA GLU A 22 -8.17 8.53 6.47
C GLU A 22 -7.94 7.78 5.15
N THR A 23 -6.72 7.87 4.63
CA THR A 23 -6.30 7.21 3.40
C THR A 23 -5.13 6.26 3.66
N ILE A 24 -5.02 5.25 2.81
CA ILE A 24 -3.89 4.33 2.79
C ILE A 24 -3.47 4.06 1.35
N GLN A 25 -2.16 4.12 1.12
CA GLN A 25 -1.53 3.75 -0.14
C GLN A 25 -1.11 2.28 -0.06
N VAL A 26 -1.50 1.47 -1.04
CA VAL A 26 -1.34 0.01 -1.01
C VAL A 26 -0.75 -0.46 -2.34
N GLU A 27 0.24 -1.35 -2.30
CA GLU A 27 0.77 -2.00 -3.49
C GLU A 27 -0.33 -2.78 -4.22
N ALA A 28 -0.40 -2.67 -5.55
CA ALA A 28 -1.33 -3.45 -6.34
C ALA A 28 -1.12 -4.96 -6.09
N GLY A 29 -2.23 -5.68 -5.88
CA GLY A 29 -2.20 -7.11 -5.56
C GLY A 29 -2.05 -7.44 -4.08
N SER A 30 -1.66 -6.48 -3.22
CA SER A 30 -1.54 -6.72 -1.78
C SER A 30 -2.88 -6.72 -1.01
N MET A 31 -3.96 -6.20 -1.59
CA MET A 31 -5.27 -6.12 -0.92
C MET A 31 -5.98 -7.48 -0.92
N VAL A 32 -6.36 -7.95 0.28
CA VAL A 32 -7.08 -9.22 0.51
C VAL A 32 -8.57 -8.99 0.71
N GLY A 33 -8.94 -7.95 1.46
CA GLY A 33 -10.33 -7.58 1.71
C GLY A 33 -10.45 -6.24 2.41
N MET A 34 -11.66 -5.70 2.46
CA MET A 34 -11.92 -4.39 3.06
C MET A 34 -13.35 -4.29 3.58
N SER A 35 -13.58 -3.44 4.59
CA SER A 35 -14.91 -3.22 5.15
C SER A 35 -15.84 -2.49 4.18
N ALA A 36 -17.15 -2.61 4.37
CA ALA A 36 -18.13 -1.87 3.59
C ALA A 36 -17.90 -0.35 3.67
N GLY A 37 -18.05 0.35 2.54
CA GLY A 37 -17.86 1.79 2.43
C GLY A 37 -16.41 2.25 2.18
N MET A 38 -15.42 1.34 2.25
CA MET A 38 -14.09 1.61 1.68
C MET A 38 -14.20 1.86 0.18
N THR A 39 -13.51 2.89 -0.31
CA THR A 39 -13.47 3.21 -1.74
C THR A 39 -12.04 3.22 -2.25
N LEU A 40 -11.87 2.79 -3.50
CA LEU A 40 -10.60 2.82 -4.22
C LEU A 40 -10.58 4.04 -5.14
N GLU A 41 -9.62 4.93 -4.92
CA GLU A 41 -9.33 6.00 -5.86
C GLU A 41 -8.11 5.60 -6.70
N THR A 42 -8.36 5.08 -7.90
CA THR A 42 -7.30 4.89 -8.89
C THR A 42 -7.01 6.23 -9.56
N LYS A 43 -6.20 7.06 -8.91
CA LYS A 43 -5.73 8.31 -9.53
C LYS A 43 -4.83 8.00 -10.72
N ALA A 44 -5.40 7.95 -11.91
CA ALA A 44 -4.69 8.27 -13.14
C ALA A 44 -4.44 9.79 -13.19
N ARG A 45 -3.75 10.36 -12.20
CA ARG A 45 -3.33 11.77 -12.26
C ARG A 45 -2.44 11.93 -13.49
N GLY A 46 -2.81 12.83 -14.40
CA GLY A 46 -2.04 13.14 -15.61
C GLY A 46 -0.55 13.31 -15.26
N GLY A 47 0.28 12.44 -15.82
CA GLY A 47 1.68 12.23 -15.42
C GLY A 47 1.97 10.80 -14.97
N ILE A 48 1.06 10.17 -14.23
CA ILE A 48 1.12 8.75 -13.86
C ILE A 48 0.93 7.85 -15.07
N LEU A 49 0.03 8.16 -16.01
CA LEU A 49 -0.07 7.41 -17.28
C LEU A 49 1.25 7.40 -18.08
N LYS A 50 2.04 8.48 -18.01
CA LYS A 50 3.37 8.57 -18.64
C LYS A 50 4.45 7.82 -17.83
N ARG A 51 4.30 7.69 -16.51
CA ARG A 51 5.15 6.83 -15.66
C ARG A 51 4.78 5.36 -15.82
N LEU A 52 3.50 5.07 -15.97
CA LEU A 52 2.90 3.76 -16.22
C LEU A 52 3.31 3.21 -17.60
N ALA A 53 3.18 4.02 -18.65
CA ALA A 53 3.69 3.66 -19.97
C ALA A 53 5.19 3.34 -19.92
N ARG A 54 5.98 4.02 -19.07
CA ARG A 54 7.41 3.71 -18.87
C ARG A 54 7.67 2.49 -17.97
N SER A 55 6.84 2.21 -16.96
CA SER A 55 6.98 1.00 -16.12
C SER A 55 6.60 -0.26 -16.89
N MET A 56 5.55 -0.21 -17.71
CA MET A 56 5.13 -1.31 -18.57
C MET A 56 6.17 -1.70 -19.63
N LEU A 57 6.94 -0.73 -20.14
CA LEU A 57 8.06 -1.01 -21.07
C LEU A 57 9.28 -1.66 -20.38
N GLY A 58 9.33 -1.66 -19.05
CA GLY A 58 10.43 -2.19 -18.25
C GLY A 58 10.12 -3.51 -17.53
N GLY A 59 9.00 -4.16 -17.81
CA GLY A 59 8.69 -5.52 -17.35
C GLY A 59 8.15 -5.68 -15.92
N GLU A 60 8.24 -4.68 -15.04
CA GLU A 60 7.73 -4.75 -13.66
C GLU A 60 6.80 -3.55 -13.31
N SER A 61 5.53 -3.89 -13.10
CA SER A 61 4.40 -3.04 -12.73
C SER A 61 4.44 -2.42 -11.32
N PHE A 62 5.26 -1.43 -10.94
CA PHE A 62 5.09 -0.81 -9.61
C PHE A 62 3.86 0.11 -9.59
N PHE A 63 2.74 -0.41 -9.10
CA PHE A 63 1.47 0.29 -8.98
C PHE A 63 1.06 0.45 -7.53
N VAL A 64 0.65 1.65 -7.17
CA VAL A 64 0.12 1.97 -5.83
C VAL A 64 -1.32 2.46 -5.98
N ASN A 65 -2.22 1.82 -5.25
CA ASN A 65 -3.63 2.14 -5.14
C ASN A 65 -3.87 2.96 -3.88
N THR A 66 -4.75 3.97 -3.95
CA THR A 66 -5.15 4.73 -2.76
C THR A 66 -6.56 4.32 -2.34
N TYR A 67 -6.70 3.86 -1.10
CA TYR A 67 -8.00 3.54 -0.51
C TYR A 67 -8.39 4.63 0.48
N HIS A 68 -9.68 4.92 0.54
CA HIS A 68 -10.25 5.98 1.36
C HIS A 68 -11.30 5.42 2.32
N ALA A 69 -11.19 5.82 3.58
CA ALA A 69 -12.16 5.51 4.59
C ALA A 69 -13.41 6.42 4.53
N PRO A 70 -14.62 5.91 4.79
CA PRO A 70 -15.79 6.75 4.93
C PRO A 70 -15.75 7.48 6.29
N ALA A 71 -16.76 8.29 6.56
CA ALA A 71 -16.84 9.13 7.77
C ALA A 71 -16.89 8.32 9.09
N GLN A 72 -17.26 7.05 9.06
CA GLN A 72 -17.22 6.16 10.22
C GLN A 72 -15.86 5.43 10.40
N GLY A 73 -14.89 5.68 9.53
CA GLY A 73 -13.65 4.91 9.43
C GLY A 73 -13.87 3.57 8.73
N GLY A 74 -12.85 2.71 8.76
CA GLY A 74 -13.00 1.33 8.29
C GLY A 74 -11.72 0.52 8.33
N GLU A 75 -11.75 -0.63 7.67
CA GLU A 75 -10.73 -1.65 7.79
C GLU A 75 -10.30 -2.17 6.41
N ILE A 76 -9.01 -2.43 6.26
CA ILE A 76 -8.43 -3.08 5.09
C ILE A 76 -7.45 -4.17 5.53
N MET A 77 -7.53 -5.31 4.85
CA MET A 77 -6.68 -6.49 5.07
C MET A 77 -5.70 -6.61 3.91
N LEU A 78 -4.41 -6.77 4.23
CA LEU A 78 -3.32 -6.77 3.27
C LEU A 78 -2.40 -7.98 3.49
N ALA A 79 -1.90 -8.56 2.41
CA ALA A 79 -0.91 -9.64 2.44
C ALA A 79 0.23 -9.33 1.46
N PRO A 80 1.48 -9.77 1.77
CA PRO A 80 2.58 -9.64 0.83
C PRO A 80 2.39 -10.58 -0.37
N ALA A 81 2.98 -10.23 -1.52
CA ALA A 81 2.88 -11.03 -2.74
C ALA A 81 3.54 -12.41 -2.64
N LEU A 82 4.54 -12.56 -1.77
CA LEU A 82 5.25 -13.81 -1.52
C LEU A 82 5.06 -14.25 -0.06
N PRO A 83 5.11 -15.56 0.23
CA PRO A 83 5.08 -16.07 1.60
C PRO A 83 6.17 -15.41 2.45
N GLY A 84 5.77 -14.87 3.60
CA GLY A 84 6.68 -14.17 4.49
C GLY A 84 5.98 -13.35 5.56
N ASP A 85 6.81 -12.61 6.27
CA ASP A 85 6.41 -11.79 7.40
C ASP A 85 6.32 -10.31 7.00
N MET A 86 5.60 -9.54 7.81
CA MET A 86 5.48 -8.09 7.65
C MET A 86 5.96 -7.37 8.91
N ILE A 87 6.48 -6.17 8.70
CA ILE A 87 6.85 -5.27 9.79
C ILE A 87 6.18 -3.91 9.58
N VAL A 88 5.70 -3.33 10.66
CA VAL A 88 5.22 -1.95 10.67
C VAL A 88 6.39 -1.06 11.06
N ARG A 89 6.74 -0.11 10.21
CA ARG A 89 7.79 0.88 10.49
C ARG A 89 7.18 2.27 10.58
N GLN A 90 7.30 2.90 11.75
CA GLN A 90 6.96 4.31 11.90
C GLN A 90 8.06 5.17 11.27
N MET A 91 7.64 6.16 10.49
CA MET A 91 8.52 7.10 9.81
C MET A 91 8.35 8.50 10.41
N GLN A 92 9.46 9.21 10.60
CA GLN A 92 9.56 10.56 11.15
C GLN A 92 10.27 11.50 10.16
N GLY A 93 9.98 11.34 8.86
CA GLY A 93 10.56 12.14 7.78
C GLY A 93 11.88 11.62 7.21
N GLU A 94 12.37 10.47 7.68
CA GLU A 94 13.50 9.79 7.06
C GLU A 94 13.15 9.15 5.70
N THR A 95 14.16 8.78 4.94
CA THR A 95 14.01 7.93 3.75
C THR A 95 14.39 6.50 4.08
N LEU A 96 13.53 5.55 3.73
CA LEU A 96 13.81 4.12 3.85
C LEU A 96 14.05 3.53 2.45
N LEU A 97 15.20 2.89 2.28
CA LEU A 97 15.46 2.06 1.09
C LEU A 97 14.99 0.65 1.38
N VAL A 98 14.11 0.13 0.52
CA VAL A 98 13.60 -1.24 0.59
C VAL A 98 13.84 -1.93 -0.74
N GLN A 99 13.98 -3.26 -0.72
CA GLN A 99 14.07 -4.05 -1.93
C GLN A 99 12.75 -3.96 -2.72
N SER A 100 12.84 -3.99 -4.05
CA SER A 100 11.65 -4.11 -4.91
C SER A 100 10.79 -5.30 -4.47
N GLY A 101 9.46 -5.10 -4.43
CA GLY A 101 8.48 -6.09 -3.97
C GLY A 101 8.39 -6.28 -2.45
N SER A 102 9.15 -5.53 -1.64
CA SER A 102 9.02 -5.57 -0.17
C SER A 102 8.04 -4.53 0.39
N TYR A 103 7.56 -3.60 -0.45
CA TYR A 103 6.60 -2.58 -0.05
C TYR A 103 5.18 -3.13 -0.12
N VAL A 104 4.41 -3.08 0.97
CA VAL A 104 3.00 -3.52 0.98
C VAL A 104 2.04 -2.33 1.05
N ALA A 105 2.25 -1.43 2.02
CA ALA A 105 1.42 -0.25 2.20
C ALA A 105 2.11 0.86 3.00
N SER A 106 1.55 2.06 2.94
CA SER A 106 1.94 3.22 3.73
C SER A 106 0.74 4.12 4.01
N GLY A 107 0.81 4.88 5.11
CA GLY A 107 -0.18 5.90 5.43
C GLY A 107 -0.11 7.12 4.50
N ASP A 108 -0.99 8.08 4.74
CA ASP A 108 -0.99 9.34 3.99
C ASP A 108 0.35 10.09 4.11
N GLY A 109 0.70 10.85 3.08
CA GLY A 109 1.93 11.66 3.03
C GLY A 109 3.23 10.89 2.70
N ALA A 110 3.22 9.56 2.68
CA ALA A 110 4.38 8.79 2.22
C ALA A 110 4.60 9.00 0.71
N VAL A 111 5.84 9.33 0.32
CA VAL A 111 6.26 9.50 -1.07
C VAL A 111 7.11 8.32 -1.49
N ILE A 112 6.67 7.61 -2.54
CA ILE A 112 7.34 6.40 -3.01
C ILE A 112 8.10 6.71 -4.30
N HIS A 113 9.40 6.44 -4.28
CA HIS A 113 10.29 6.59 -5.42
C HIS A 113 10.74 5.22 -5.92
N ASP A 114 10.37 4.89 -7.16
CA ASP A 114 10.94 3.76 -7.90
C ASP A 114 12.36 4.16 -8.35
N ARG A 115 13.38 3.63 -7.65
CA ARG A 115 14.80 3.77 -8.01
C ARG A 115 15.23 2.51 -8.77
N ARG A 116 14.92 2.48 -10.07
CA ARG A 116 15.61 1.60 -11.01
C ARG A 116 16.91 2.26 -11.51
N PRO A 117 17.98 1.49 -11.78
CA PRO A 117 19.16 1.99 -12.46
C PRO A 117 18.84 2.54 -13.86
#